data_AF-A0A3A4W5Z7-F1
#
_entry.id   AF-A0A3A4W5Z7-F1
#
_cell.length_a   1.000
_cell.length_b   1.000
_cell.length_c   1.000
_cell.angle_alpha   90.00
_cell.angle_beta   90.00
_cell.angle_gamma   90.00
#
_symmetry.space_group_name_H-M   'P 1'
#
loop_
_entity.id
_entity.type
_entity.pdbx_description
1 polymer ?
#
loop_
_entity_poly.entity_id
_entity_poly.type
_entity_poly.pdbx_seq_one_letter_code
_entity_poly.pdbx_strand_id
1 'polypeptide(L)'
;MIRPKIRYDTTRKFSMMKIFRWWRGILLAFFLIAVVRVLLPLPFANEIVIFSIYTMGCNFLLGRVGFISFGQPAYLAVGAYASAFYLYYFGNNPYVGILIGIAVGAVVSAIVGAFFVRLRSDYFALVNLALAVIVFYMMEKVLARFTHGDNGLWFLTSMTSTPVLDLGRPSDFFIFSFLVAMAIWAFYKYLDDTIYGACCMGTKINEDKLTFIGYSNFRIRLVAFIIANTTTALAGSLYAVYLGFVSPAITHPARAADPVVVTILGGVGTLYGPIVGAIAYTGMKDLLSGFIANWELFIGVLLVVIMLAGEKGIWGTLEPFLKTAFSRKKALAQ
;
A
#
# COMPACT_ATOMS: atom_id res chain seq x y z
N MET A 1 -48.34 -14.67 -18.00
CA MET A 1 -47.22 -13.71 -18.18
C MET A 1 -47.29 -12.67 -17.08
N ILE A 2 -46.58 -12.88 -15.96
CA ILE A 2 -46.54 -11.93 -14.84
C ILE A 2 -45.08 -11.49 -14.72
N ARG A 3 -44.75 -10.30 -15.25
CA ARG A 3 -43.45 -9.68 -15.01
C ARG A 3 -43.46 -9.06 -13.61
N PRO A 4 -42.56 -9.43 -12.67
CA PRO A 4 -42.45 -8.70 -11.43
C PRO A 4 -41.81 -7.32 -11.70
N LYS A 5 -42.51 -6.25 -11.31
CA LYS A 5 -41.97 -4.88 -11.25
C LYS A 5 -40.85 -4.85 -10.20
N ILE A 6 -39.60 -4.91 -10.64
CA ILE A 6 -38.45 -4.57 -9.81
C ILE A 6 -38.46 -3.05 -9.64
N ARG A 7 -38.94 -2.59 -8.49
CA ARG A 7 -38.93 -1.17 -8.10
C ARG A 7 -37.51 -0.85 -7.64
N TYR A 8 -36.73 -0.20 -8.50
CA TYR A 8 -35.46 0.42 -8.12
C TYR A 8 -35.77 1.63 -7.24
N ASP A 9 -35.72 1.44 -5.92
CA ASP A 9 -35.76 2.55 -4.97
C ASP A 9 -34.48 3.39 -5.14
N THR A 10 -34.63 4.45 -5.92
CA THR A 10 -33.59 5.41 -6.31
C THR A 10 -33.51 6.58 -5.32
N THR A 11 -33.82 6.34 -4.04
CA THR A 11 -33.64 7.36 -3.00
C THR A 11 -32.31 7.18 -2.29
N ARG A 12 -31.30 7.87 -2.82
CA ARG A 12 -29.96 8.06 -2.26
C ARG A 12 -30.05 8.88 -0.96
N LYS A 13 -30.60 8.32 0.12
CA LYS A 13 -30.45 8.88 1.47
C LYS A 13 -29.01 8.67 1.91
N PHE A 14 -28.19 9.70 1.73
CA PHE A 14 -26.88 9.86 2.35
C PHE A 14 -27.10 9.88 3.88
N SER A 15 -27.15 8.71 4.51
CA SER A 15 -27.43 8.58 5.93
C SER A 15 -26.26 9.14 6.75
N MET A 16 -26.55 10.13 7.60
CA MET A 16 -25.66 10.68 8.64
C MET A 16 -24.94 9.61 9.47
N MET A 17 -25.50 8.41 9.61
CA MET A 17 -24.85 7.28 10.31
C MET A 17 -23.65 6.70 9.56
N LYS A 18 -23.64 6.74 8.22
CA LYS A 18 -22.47 6.34 7.42
C LYS A 18 -21.34 7.35 7.59
N ILE A 19 -21.66 8.65 7.63
CA ILE A 19 -20.67 9.70 7.95
C ILE A 19 -20.10 9.49 9.35
N PHE A 20 -20.91 9.21 10.37
CA PHE A 20 -20.42 8.98 11.73
C PHE A 20 -19.52 7.73 11.84
N ARG A 21 -19.81 6.66 11.10
CA ARG A 21 -18.91 5.50 10.93
C ARG A 21 -17.65 5.83 10.12
N TRP A 22 -17.73 6.82 9.22
CA TRP A 22 -16.62 7.33 8.45
C TRP A 22 -15.58 8.00 9.36
N TRP A 23 -16.06 8.90 10.22
CA TRP A 23 -15.28 9.62 11.22
C TRP A 23 -14.72 8.72 12.33
N ARG A 24 -15.44 7.70 12.80
CA ARG A 24 -14.92 6.76 13.83
C ARG A 24 -13.71 5.96 13.37
N GLY A 25 -13.64 5.60 12.08
CA GLY A 25 -12.46 4.90 11.53
C GLY A 25 -11.24 5.81 11.40
N ILE A 26 -11.48 7.07 11.01
CA ILE A 26 -10.45 8.12 10.95
C ILE A 26 -9.91 8.41 12.36
N LEU A 27 -10.81 8.60 13.34
CA LEU A 27 -10.44 8.86 14.73
C LEU A 27 -9.69 7.69 15.38
N LEU A 28 -10.01 6.45 15.03
CA LEU A 28 -9.32 5.29 15.58
C LEU A 28 -7.93 5.10 14.95
N ALA A 29 -7.77 5.35 13.65
CA ALA A 29 -6.46 5.41 13.01
C ALA A 29 -5.61 6.59 13.53
N PHE A 30 -6.25 7.76 13.76
CA PHE A 30 -5.63 8.94 14.37
C PHE A 30 -5.18 8.66 15.82
N PHE A 31 -6.00 7.94 16.59
CA PHE A 31 -5.70 7.54 17.96
C PHE A 31 -4.55 6.52 18.01
N LEU A 32 -4.58 5.49 17.16
CA LEU A 32 -3.54 4.47 17.12
C LEU A 32 -2.18 5.07 16.71
N ILE A 33 -2.18 6.04 15.78
CA ILE A 33 -0.95 6.69 15.30
C ILE A 33 -0.48 7.82 16.24
N ALA A 34 -1.38 8.54 16.91
CA ALA A 34 -1.02 9.48 17.97
C ALA A 34 -0.38 8.74 19.17
N VAL A 35 -0.88 7.55 19.50
CA VAL A 35 -0.27 6.68 20.52
C VAL A 35 1.12 6.21 20.05
N VAL A 36 1.27 5.82 18.78
CA VAL A 36 2.59 5.48 18.19
C VAL A 36 3.57 6.66 18.25
N ARG A 37 3.14 7.89 17.95
CA ARG A 37 3.99 9.10 18.03
C ARG A 37 4.50 9.36 19.44
N VAL A 38 3.70 9.06 20.47
CA VAL A 38 4.07 9.28 21.87
C VAL A 38 4.93 8.14 22.41
N LEU A 39 4.73 6.91 21.92
CA LEU A 39 5.37 5.72 22.46
C LEU A 39 6.64 5.30 21.72
N LEU A 40 6.83 5.69 20.45
CA LEU A 40 7.88 5.18 19.56
C LEU A 40 8.79 6.28 19.00
N PRO A 41 10.06 5.96 18.68
CA PRO A 41 10.98 6.89 18.03
C PRO A 41 10.43 7.40 16.69
N LEU A 42 10.64 8.69 16.40
CA LEU A 42 10.19 9.31 15.14
C LEU A 42 10.63 8.55 13.87
N PRO A 43 11.87 8.01 13.77
CA PRO A 43 12.29 7.30 12.58
C PRO A 43 11.48 6.03 12.31
N PHE A 44 11.17 5.30 13.38
CA PHE A 44 10.39 4.08 13.32
C PHE A 44 8.93 4.36 12.93
N ALA A 45 8.36 5.45 13.45
CA ALA A 45 7.02 5.89 13.08
C ALA A 45 6.92 6.25 11.58
N ASN A 46 7.91 6.96 11.03
CA ASN A 46 7.97 7.28 9.60
C ASN A 46 8.09 6.03 8.72
N GLU A 47 8.93 5.05 9.11
CA GLU A 47 9.04 3.78 8.40
C GLU A 47 7.69 3.04 8.35
N ILE A 48 6.98 2.96 9.49
CA ILE A 48 5.65 2.34 9.55
C ILE A 48 4.66 3.05 8.62
N VAL A 49 4.62 4.38 8.61
CA VAL A 49 3.66 5.13 7.77
C VAL A 49 3.94 4.86 6.29
N ILE A 50 5.20 4.97 5.85
CA ILE A 50 5.59 4.73 4.45
C ILE A 50 5.27 3.28 4.06
N PHE A 51 5.61 2.32 4.92
CA PHE A 51 5.40 0.90 4.65
C PHE A 51 3.91 0.52 4.68
N SER A 52 3.09 1.22 5.48
CA SER A 52 1.64 1.08 5.45
C SER A 52 1.07 1.53 4.11
N ILE A 53 1.51 2.68 3.58
CA ILE A 53 1.08 3.16 2.25
C ILE A 53 1.49 2.18 1.16
N TYR A 54 2.73 1.69 1.22
CA TYR A 54 3.26 0.69 0.30
C TYR A 54 2.39 -0.56 0.26
N THR A 55 2.02 -1.07 1.43
CA THR A 55 1.23 -2.30 1.57
C THR A 55 -0.26 -2.09 1.35
N MET A 56 -0.80 -0.87 1.45
CA MET A 56 -2.18 -0.57 1.05
C MET A 56 -2.42 -0.85 -0.44
N GLY A 57 -1.48 -0.48 -1.32
CA GLY A 57 -1.56 -0.80 -2.75
C GLY A 57 -1.57 -2.31 -3.00
N CYS A 58 -0.65 -3.03 -2.36
CA CYS A 58 -0.58 -4.50 -2.44
C CYS A 58 -1.86 -5.17 -1.90
N ASN A 59 -2.37 -4.70 -0.77
CA ASN A 59 -3.60 -5.20 -0.15
C ASN A 59 -4.84 -4.97 -1.01
N PHE A 60 -4.90 -3.87 -1.76
CA PHE A 60 -6.00 -3.65 -2.70
C PHE A 60 -5.99 -4.68 -3.84
N LEU A 61 -4.82 -4.94 -4.44
CA LEU A 61 -4.68 -5.96 -5.50
C LEU A 61 -5.00 -7.36 -4.99
N LEU A 62 -4.36 -7.78 -3.88
CA LEU A 62 -4.52 -9.12 -3.33
C LEU A 62 -5.92 -9.33 -2.74
N GLY A 63 -6.40 -8.33 -2.00
CA GLY A 63 -7.66 -8.38 -1.29
C GLY A 63 -8.87 -8.32 -2.20
N ARG A 64 -8.89 -7.36 -3.13
CA ARG A 64 -10.08 -7.08 -3.95
C ARG A 64 -10.04 -7.76 -5.31
N VAL A 65 -8.90 -7.74 -6.01
CA VAL A 65 -8.79 -8.31 -7.36
C VAL A 65 -8.40 -9.79 -7.32
N GLY A 66 -7.71 -10.22 -6.26
CA GLY A 66 -7.23 -11.60 -6.11
C GLY A 66 -5.86 -11.85 -6.75
N PHE A 67 -5.13 -10.78 -7.10
CA PHE A 67 -3.82 -10.87 -7.72
C PHE A 67 -2.71 -10.70 -6.68
N ILE A 68 -1.83 -11.69 -6.60
CA ILE A 68 -0.60 -11.60 -5.82
C ILE A 68 0.45 -10.87 -6.66
N SER A 69 0.97 -9.76 -6.16
CA SER A 69 1.98 -8.97 -6.86
C SER A 69 3.30 -9.00 -6.09
N PHE A 70 4.24 -9.83 -6.56
CA PHE A 70 5.64 -9.80 -6.11
C PHE A 70 6.46 -8.68 -6.79
N GLY A 71 5.84 -7.88 -7.64
CA GLY A 71 6.46 -6.77 -8.37
C GLY A 71 6.41 -5.43 -7.65
N GLN A 72 5.80 -5.36 -6.47
CA GLN A 72 5.65 -4.13 -5.70
C GLN A 72 6.97 -3.37 -5.47
N PRO A 73 8.13 -4.02 -5.20
CA PRO A 73 9.40 -3.29 -5.08
C PRO A 73 9.79 -2.58 -6.38
N ALA A 74 9.43 -3.13 -7.55
CA ALA A 74 9.68 -2.51 -8.85
C ALA A 74 8.95 -1.16 -8.96
N TYR A 75 7.66 -1.13 -8.62
CA TYR A 75 6.86 0.10 -8.67
C TYR A 75 7.25 1.09 -7.57
N LEU A 76 7.67 0.60 -6.40
CA LEU A 76 8.28 1.41 -5.34
C LEU A 76 9.52 2.14 -5.88
N ALA A 77 10.44 1.42 -6.53
CA ALA A 77 11.62 2.04 -7.12
C ALA A 77 11.30 3.01 -8.24
N VAL A 78 10.33 2.72 -9.11
CA VAL A 78 9.94 3.66 -10.16
C VAL A 78 9.57 5.03 -9.55
N GLY A 79 8.79 5.05 -8.47
CA GLY A 79 8.48 6.28 -7.75
C GLY A 79 9.69 6.92 -7.06
N ALA A 80 10.50 6.10 -6.36
CA ALA A 80 11.68 6.56 -5.64
C ALA A 80 12.75 7.17 -6.56
N TYR A 81 13.07 6.50 -7.67
CA TYR A 81 14.02 6.99 -8.65
C TYR A 81 13.48 8.19 -9.42
N ALA A 82 12.19 8.24 -9.75
CA ALA A 82 11.61 9.40 -10.42
C ALA A 82 11.70 10.67 -9.55
N SER A 83 11.42 10.57 -8.25
CA SER A 83 11.59 11.69 -7.33
C SER A 83 13.07 12.03 -7.12
N ALA A 84 13.94 11.03 -7.00
CA ALA A 84 15.38 11.22 -6.86
C ALA A 84 16.02 11.88 -8.09
N PHE A 85 15.63 11.50 -9.30
CA PHE A 85 16.13 12.11 -10.54
C PHE A 85 15.81 13.60 -10.60
N TYR A 86 14.58 13.98 -10.23
CA TYR A 86 14.21 15.38 -10.15
C TYR A 86 15.04 16.13 -9.10
N LEU A 87 15.15 15.58 -7.88
CA LEU A 87 15.83 16.23 -6.75
C LEU A 87 17.35 16.30 -6.88
N TYR A 88 17.93 15.39 -7.65
CA TYR A 88 19.37 15.34 -7.87
C TYR A 88 19.81 16.22 -9.05
N TYR A 89 19.08 16.21 -10.17
CA TYR A 89 19.53 16.86 -11.40
C TYR A 89 18.83 18.18 -11.74
N PHE A 90 17.55 18.34 -11.39
CA PHE A 90 16.71 19.39 -11.99
C PHE A 90 16.22 20.45 -11.01
N GLY A 91 15.81 20.06 -9.80
CA GLY A 91 15.17 20.99 -8.88
C GLY A 91 15.26 20.57 -7.43
N ASN A 92 14.87 21.48 -6.54
CA ASN A 92 15.14 21.35 -5.10
C ASN A 92 13.86 21.17 -4.26
N ASN A 93 12.69 21.15 -4.90
CA ASN A 93 11.39 21.13 -4.22
C ASN A 93 10.88 19.68 -4.03
N PRO A 94 10.84 19.16 -2.78
CA PRO A 94 10.47 17.76 -2.54
C PRO A 94 9.02 17.42 -2.94
N TYR A 95 8.08 18.37 -2.85
CA TYR A 95 6.69 18.13 -3.28
C TYR A 95 6.59 17.86 -4.78
N VAL A 96 7.35 18.61 -5.58
CA VAL A 96 7.40 18.41 -7.03
C VAL A 96 8.02 17.04 -7.34
N GLY A 97 9.07 16.66 -6.61
CA GLY A 97 9.65 15.32 -6.71
C GLY A 97 8.63 14.20 -6.44
N ILE A 98 7.81 14.35 -5.39
CA ILE A 98 6.75 13.38 -5.07
C ILE A 98 5.69 13.33 -6.18
N LEU A 99 5.24 14.48 -6.69
CA LEU A 99 4.26 14.53 -7.77
C LEU A 99 4.78 13.88 -9.05
N ILE A 100 6.06 14.10 -9.38
CA ILE A 100 6.72 13.44 -10.52
C ILE A 100 6.76 11.92 -10.29
N GLY A 101 7.11 11.46 -9.08
CA GLY A 101 7.10 10.05 -8.75
C GLY A 101 5.72 9.38 -8.88
N ILE A 102 4.65 10.06 -8.47
CA ILE A 102 3.26 9.62 -8.69
C ILE A 102 2.95 9.54 -10.19
N ALA A 103 3.27 10.58 -10.95
CA ALA A 103 2.97 10.66 -12.37
C ALA A 103 3.70 9.58 -13.17
N VAL A 104 5.00 9.41 -12.96
CA VAL A 104 5.81 8.37 -13.60
C VAL A 104 5.32 6.98 -13.16
N GLY A 105 5.02 6.78 -11.87
CA GLY A 105 4.44 5.55 -11.36
C GLY A 105 3.13 5.19 -12.04
N ALA A 106 2.22 6.15 -12.23
CA ALA A 106 0.95 5.95 -12.92
C ALA A 106 1.14 5.58 -14.40
N VAL A 107 2.04 6.27 -15.10
CA VAL A 107 2.36 6.00 -16.52
C VAL A 107 2.96 4.60 -16.67
N VAL A 108 3.97 4.26 -15.87
CA VAL A 108 4.60 2.94 -15.92
C VAL A 108 3.60 1.84 -15.57
N SER A 109 2.76 2.06 -14.55
CA SER A 109 1.72 1.10 -14.17
C SER A 109 0.67 0.92 -15.24
N ALA A 110 0.32 1.97 -16.00
CA ALA A 110 -0.61 1.86 -17.12
C ALA A 110 -0.02 1.07 -18.28
N ILE A 111 1.25 1.32 -18.62
CA ILE A 111 1.97 0.60 -19.68
C ILE A 111 2.12 -0.87 -19.32
N VAL A 112 2.73 -1.16 -18.17
CA VAL A 112 2.97 -2.54 -17.69
C VAL A 112 1.66 -3.27 -17.44
N GLY A 113 0.69 -2.57 -16.84
CA GLY A 113 -0.63 -3.12 -16.55
C GLY A 113 -1.37 -3.58 -17.79
N ALA A 114 -1.24 -2.87 -18.92
CA ALA A 114 -1.90 -3.23 -20.18
C ALA A 114 -1.50 -4.64 -20.69
N PHE A 115 -0.30 -5.09 -20.36
CA PHE A 115 0.20 -6.44 -20.68
C PHE A 115 -0.10 -7.42 -19.55
N PHE A 116 0.18 -7.05 -18.30
CA PHE A 116 0.22 -8.00 -17.19
C PHE A 116 -1.16 -8.47 -16.77
N VAL A 117 -2.17 -7.59 -16.77
CA VAL A 117 -3.52 -7.93 -16.28
C VAL A 117 -4.30 -8.90 -17.18
N ARG A 118 -3.72 -9.28 -18.33
CA ARG A 118 -4.25 -10.31 -19.24
C ARG A 118 -3.88 -11.72 -18.80
N LEU A 119 -2.88 -11.85 -17.93
CA LEU A 119 -2.40 -13.12 -17.41
C LEU A 119 -3.35 -13.66 -16.34
N ARG A 120 -3.38 -14.99 -16.17
CA ARG A 120 -4.00 -15.61 -14.99
C ARG A 120 -3.19 -15.26 -13.73
N SER A 121 -3.83 -15.33 -12.56
CA SER A 121 -3.24 -14.91 -11.28
C SER A 121 -1.83 -15.48 -11.01
N ASP A 122 -1.62 -16.77 -11.28
CA ASP A 122 -0.34 -17.44 -11.00
C ASP A 122 0.79 -16.93 -11.91
N TYR A 123 0.52 -16.85 -13.22
CA TYR A 123 1.47 -16.28 -14.19
C TYR A 123 1.71 -14.79 -13.93
N PHE A 124 0.69 -14.05 -13.51
CA PHE A 124 0.82 -12.65 -13.13
C PHE A 124 1.81 -12.46 -11.98
N ALA A 125 1.78 -13.34 -10.97
CA ALA A 125 2.71 -13.29 -9.85
C ALA A 125 4.17 -13.51 -10.30
N LEU A 126 4.42 -14.52 -11.14
CA LEU A 126 5.75 -14.84 -11.66
C LEU A 126 6.31 -13.73 -12.55
N VAL A 127 5.49 -13.19 -13.46
CA VAL A 127 5.92 -12.11 -14.37
C VAL A 127 6.18 -10.81 -13.60
N ASN A 128 5.41 -10.52 -12.56
CA ASN A 128 5.69 -9.37 -11.68
C ASN A 128 6.97 -9.54 -10.87
N LEU A 129 7.27 -10.76 -10.39
CA LEU A 129 8.56 -11.03 -9.73
C LEU A 129 9.72 -10.79 -10.71
N ALA A 130 9.61 -11.29 -11.93
CA ALA A 130 10.61 -11.05 -12.97
C ALA A 130 10.79 -9.55 -13.25
N LEU A 131 9.70 -8.76 -13.25
CA LEU A 131 9.79 -7.30 -13.38
C LEU A 131 10.62 -6.67 -12.26
N ALA A 132 10.46 -7.11 -11.01
CA ALA A 132 11.29 -6.62 -9.90
C ALA A 132 12.78 -6.92 -10.12
N VAL A 133 13.11 -8.13 -10.58
CA VAL A 133 14.50 -8.50 -10.94
C VAL A 133 15.05 -7.64 -12.08
N ILE A 134 14.24 -7.42 -13.12
CA ILE A 134 14.62 -6.59 -14.27
C ILE A 134 14.88 -5.14 -13.81
N VAL A 135 13.97 -4.55 -13.04
CA VAL A 135 14.13 -3.17 -12.54
C VAL A 135 15.34 -3.06 -11.63
N PHE A 136 15.60 -4.04 -10.76
CA PHE A 136 16.79 -4.09 -9.92
C PHE A 136 18.08 -3.99 -10.76
N TYR A 137 18.31 -4.93 -11.69
CA TYR A 137 19.52 -4.92 -12.51
C TYR A 137 19.56 -3.76 -13.51
N MET A 138 18.41 -3.26 -13.94
CA MET A 138 18.34 -2.07 -14.77
C MET A 138 18.87 -0.85 -14.02
N MET A 139 18.48 -0.64 -12.76
CA MET A 139 18.95 0.48 -11.95
C MET A 139 20.40 0.29 -11.47
N GLU A 140 20.81 -0.94 -11.17
CA GLU A 140 22.16 -1.26 -10.71
C GLU A 140 23.22 -1.14 -11.82
N LYS A 141 22.96 -1.73 -13.00
CA LYS A 141 23.97 -1.91 -14.05
C LYS A 141 23.70 -1.10 -15.30
N VAL A 142 22.50 -1.22 -15.88
CA VAL A 142 22.20 -0.63 -17.20
C VAL A 142 22.14 0.89 -17.13
N LEU A 143 21.47 1.41 -16.10
CA LEU A 143 21.33 2.85 -15.85
C LEU A 143 22.40 3.39 -14.89
N ALA A 144 23.45 2.63 -14.59
CA ALA A 144 24.50 3.01 -13.63
C ALA A 144 25.11 4.39 -13.91
N ARG A 145 25.18 4.80 -15.19
CA ARG A 145 25.64 6.13 -15.59
C ARG A 145 24.78 7.28 -15.03
N PHE A 146 23.48 7.04 -14.84
CA PHE A 146 22.51 8.03 -14.36
C PHE A 146 22.12 7.82 -12.89
N THR A 147 22.02 6.57 -12.44
CA THR A 147 21.64 6.19 -11.06
C THR A 147 22.82 6.13 -10.11
N HIS A 148 24.06 6.17 -10.62
CA HIS A 148 25.29 5.87 -9.90
C HIS A 148 25.35 4.43 -9.35
N GLY A 149 24.51 3.52 -9.86
CA GLY A 149 24.49 2.10 -9.52
C GLY A 149 24.35 1.86 -8.01
N ASP A 150 25.23 1.03 -7.44
CA ASP A 150 25.24 0.72 -6.00
C ASP A 150 25.52 1.93 -5.10
N ASN A 151 26.22 2.94 -5.60
CA ASN A 151 26.47 4.17 -4.83
C ASN A 151 25.18 4.97 -4.61
N GLY A 152 24.19 4.80 -5.49
CA GLY A 152 22.90 5.46 -5.45
C GLY A 152 22.95 6.99 -5.61
N LEU A 153 21.78 7.62 -5.54
CA LEU A 153 21.60 9.06 -5.68
C LEU A 153 21.40 9.72 -4.32
N TRP A 154 22.34 10.56 -3.91
CA TRP A 154 22.30 11.33 -2.66
C TRP A 154 21.86 12.78 -2.93
N PHE A 155 20.71 13.18 -2.42
CA PHE A 155 20.12 14.51 -2.69
C PHE A 155 19.56 15.19 -1.44
N LEU A 156 19.90 14.69 -0.24
CA LEU A 156 19.46 15.26 1.03
C LEU A 156 19.82 16.74 1.18
N THR A 157 21.02 17.13 0.73
CA THR A 157 21.52 18.51 0.79
C THR A 157 20.95 19.44 -0.28
N SER A 158 20.39 18.89 -1.35
CA SER A 158 19.78 19.67 -2.44
C SER A 158 18.36 20.12 -2.10
N MET A 159 17.70 19.48 -1.12
CA MET A 159 16.32 19.79 -0.75
C MET A 159 16.24 21.15 -0.04
N THR A 160 15.46 22.07 -0.60
CA THR A 160 15.22 23.39 -0.01
C THR A 160 14.06 23.32 0.99
N SER A 161 14.20 24.01 2.12
CA SER A 161 13.10 24.19 3.07
C SER A 161 11.88 24.80 2.39
N THR A 162 10.72 24.16 2.54
CA THR A 162 9.48 24.63 1.93
C THR A 162 8.66 25.47 2.92
N PRO A 163 7.83 26.42 2.43
CA PRO A 163 7.15 27.39 3.30
C PRO A 163 5.98 26.82 4.13
N VAL A 164 5.51 25.58 3.86
CA VAL A 164 4.38 24.98 4.59
C VAL A 164 4.84 23.91 5.60
N LEU A 165 5.56 22.89 5.14
CA LEU A 165 6.14 21.83 5.97
C LEU A 165 7.54 21.50 5.45
N ASP A 166 8.57 21.70 6.27
CA ASP A 166 9.93 21.41 5.82
C ASP A 166 10.18 19.91 5.82
N LEU A 167 10.12 19.29 4.64
CA LEU A 167 10.31 17.85 4.45
C LEU A 167 11.73 17.37 4.81
N GLY A 168 12.70 18.28 4.99
CA GLY A 168 14.02 17.96 5.54
C GLY A 168 13.99 17.71 7.06
N ARG A 169 12.94 18.15 7.77
CA ARG A 169 12.78 17.92 9.21
C ARG A 169 11.97 16.65 9.47
N PRO A 170 12.47 15.71 10.29
CA PRO A 170 11.76 14.46 10.56
C PRO A 170 10.35 14.62 11.17
N SER A 171 10.13 15.69 11.95
CA SER A 171 8.82 15.99 12.55
C SER A 171 7.78 16.40 11.52
N ASP A 172 8.18 17.27 10.59
CA ASP A 172 7.29 17.87 9.60
C ASP A 172 7.02 16.86 8.49
N PHE A 173 8.03 16.04 8.14
CA PHE A 173 7.87 14.87 7.29
C PHE A 173 6.85 13.88 7.86
N PHE A 174 6.87 13.61 9.17
CA PHE A 174 5.89 12.73 9.80
C PHE A 174 4.47 13.25 9.64
N ILE A 175 4.25 14.56 9.88
CA ILE A 175 2.94 15.19 9.72
C ILE A 175 2.47 15.07 8.26
N PHE A 176 3.35 15.37 7.31
CA PHE A 176 3.03 15.28 5.89
C PHE A 176 2.71 13.84 5.44
N SER A 177 3.58 12.88 5.74
CA SER A 177 3.39 11.47 5.37
C SER A 177 2.14 10.88 6.00
N PHE A 178 1.81 11.30 7.23
CA PHE A 178 0.57 10.92 7.91
C PHE A 178 -0.67 11.46 7.21
N LEU A 179 -0.68 12.74 6.81
CA LEU A 179 -1.79 13.33 6.04
C LEU A 179 -1.97 12.61 4.70
N VAL A 180 -0.87 12.25 4.04
CA VAL A 180 -0.89 11.46 2.80
C VAL A 180 -1.45 10.06 3.05
N ALA A 181 -1.00 9.36 4.09
CA ALA A 181 -1.52 8.04 4.46
C ALA A 181 -3.03 8.09 4.75
N MET A 182 -3.50 9.14 5.42
CA MET A 182 -4.92 9.34 5.70
C MET A 182 -5.72 9.60 4.41
N ALA A 183 -5.19 10.42 3.50
CA ALA A 183 -5.82 10.68 2.21
C ALA A 183 -5.97 9.39 1.39
N ILE A 184 -4.93 8.55 1.36
CA ILE A 184 -4.92 7.26 0.65
C ILE A 184 -5.90 6.28 1.30
N TRP A 185 -5.91 6.18 2.63
CA TRP A 185 -6.86 5.35 3.34
C TRP A 185 -8.31 5.79 3.07
N ALA A 186 -8.58 7.09 3.08
CA ALA A 186 -9.90 7.64 2.78
C ALA A 186 -10.31 7.37 1.33
N PHE A 187 -9.35 7.45 0.42
CA PHE A 187 -9.54 7.12 -1.00
C PHE A 187 -9.88 5.64 -1.21
N TYR A 188 -9.15 4.71 -0.61
CA TYR A 188 -9.48 3.27 -0.71
C TYR A 188 -10.81 2.94 -0.06
N LYS A 189 -11.12 3.56 1.08
CA LYS A 189 -12.45 3.42 1.71
C LYS A 189 -13.57 3.91 0.80
N TYR A 190 -13.36 5.05 0.15
CA TYR A 190 -14.31 5.58 -0.82
C TYR A 190 -14.49 4.60 -1.99
N LEU A 191 -13.38 4.11 -2.58
CA LEU A 191 -13.40 3.11 -3.65
C LEU A 191 -14.16 1.85 -3.24
N ASP A 192 -14.00 1.39 -2.01
CA ASP A 192 -14.65 0.20 -1.48
C ASP A 192 -16.18 0.33 -1.41
N ASP A 193 -16.69 1.54 -1.17
CA ASP A 193 -18.12 1.84 -1.14
C ASP A 193 -18.71 2.04 -2.54
N THR A 194 -17.88 2.09 -3.60
CA THR A 194 -18.35 2.28 -4.98
C THR A 194 -18.67 0.96 -5.69
N ILE A 195 -19.41 1.06 -6.80
CA ILE A 195 -19.68 -0.06 -7.72
C ILE A 195 -18.36 -0.66 -8.23
N TYR A 196 -17.34 0.17 -8.47
CA TYR A 196 -16.04 -0.30 -8.92
C TYR A 196 -15.37 -1.25 -7.91
N GLY A 197 -15.42 -0.92 -6.61
CA GLY A 197 -14.93 -1.81 -5.56
C GLY A 197 -15.67 -3.16 -5.52
N ALA A 198 -16.97 -3.16 -5.76
CA ALA A 198 -17.77 -4.38 -5.89
C ALA A 198 -17.42 -5.18 -7.15
N CYS A 199 -17.19 -4.52 -8.29
CA CYS A 199 -16.71 -5.16 -9.51
C CYS A 199 -15.35 -5.82 -9.31
N CYS A 200 -14.40 -5.15 -8.64
CA CYS A 200 -13.11 -5.75 -8.29
C CYS A 200 -13.30 -7.05 -7.48
N MET A 201 -14.10 -7.01 -6.42
CA MET A 201 -14.41 -8.23 -5.64
C MET A 201 -15.05 -9.32 -6.49
N GLY A 202 -15.94 -8.95 -7.41
CA GLY A 202 -16.52 -9.91 -8.34
C GLY A 202 -15.47 -10.58 -9.24
N THR A 203 -14.45 -9.84 -9.70
CA THR A 203 -13.35 -10.42 -10.52
C THR A 203 -12.56 -11.48 -9.77
N LYS A 204 -12.45 -11.35 -8.44
CA LYS A 204 -11.80 -12.35 -7.57
C LYS A 204 -12.65 -13.61 -7.38
N ILE A 205 -13.97 -13.48 -7.33
CA ILE A 205 -14.89 -14.60 -7.06
C ILE A 205 -15.15 -15.40 -8.32
N ASN A 206 -15.54 -14.74 -9.42
CA ASN A 206 -15.85 -15.40 -10.68
C ASN A 206 -15.82 -14.42 -11.86
N GLU A 207 -14.79 -14.54 -12.69
CA GLU A 207 -14.54 -13.71 -13.87
C GLU A 207 -15.61 -13.88 -14.96
N ASP A 208 -16.11 -15.11 -15.15
CA ASP A 208 -17.08 -15.42 -16.19
C ASP A 208 -18.42 -14.75 -15.89
N LYS A 209 -18.87 -14.80 -14.62
CA LYS A 209 -20.10 -14.13 -14.17
C LYS A 209 -20.06 -12.63 -14.41
N LEU A 210 -18.92 -11.98 -14.21
CA LEU A 210 -18.79 -10.54 -14.50
C LEU A 210 -18.94 -10.23 -15.98
N THR A 211 -18.36 -11.10 -16.81
CA THR A 211 -18.42 -10.99 -18.28
C THR A 211 -19.85 -11.18 -18.78
N PHE A 212 -20.61 -12.13 -18.22
CA PHE A 212 -22.03 -12.35 -18.54
C PHE A 212 -22.91 -11.13 -18.24
N ILE A 213 -22.57 -10.33 -17.23
CA ILE A 213 -23.30 -9.11 -16.86
C ILE A 213 -22.86 -7.90 -17.73
N GLY A 214 -21.90 -8.10 -18.64
CA GLY A 214 -21.43 -7.08 -19.59
C GLY A 214 -20.24 -6.25 -19.11
N TYR A 215 -19.61 -6.61 -17.99
CA TYR A 215 -18.40 -5.94 -17.52
C TYR A 215 -17.14 -6.58 -18.11
N SER A 216 -16.18 -5.76 -18.51
CA SER A 216 -14.88 -6.25 -19.01
C SER A 216 -13.89 -6.46 -17.85
N ASN A 217 -13.48 -7.71 -17.61
CA ASN A 217 -12.46 -8.04 -16.60
C ASN A 217 -11.15 -7.29 -16.82
N PHE A 218 -10.73 -7.14 -18.09
CA PHE A 218 -9.49 -6.44 -18.44
C PHE A 218 -9.46 -5.00 -17.91
N ARG A 219 -10.51 -4.18 -18.18
CA ARG A 219 -10.53 -2.77 -17.76
C ARG A 219 -10.58 -2.64 -16.24
N ILE A 220 -11.35 -3.48 -15.58
CA ILE A 220 -11.45 -3.47 -14.11
C ILE A 220 -10.09 -3.76 -13.49
N ARG A 221 -9.41 -4.81 -13.96
CA ARG A 221 -8.07 -5.18 -13.49
C ARG A 221 -7.02 -4.14 -13.81
N LEU A 222 -7.05 -3.56 -15.02
CA LEU A 222 -6.11 -2.52 -15.43
C LEU A 222 -6.18 -1.29 -14.53
N VAL A 223 -7.40 -0.78 -14.28
CA VAL A 223 -7.58 0.36 -13.39
C VAL A 223 -7.14 0.02 -11.97
N ALA A 224 -7.40 -1.20 -11.50
CA ALA A 224 -7.05 -1.60 -10.14
C ALA A 224 -5.55 -1.70 -9.97
N PHE A 225 -4.86 -2.21 -10.98
CA PHE A 225 -3.42 -2.30 -11.07
C PHE A 225 -2.76 -0.91 -11.11
N ILE A 226 -3.31 0.02 -11.89
CA ILE A 226 -2.83 1.41 -11.93
C ILE A 226 -2.98 2.05 -10.56
N ILE A 227 -4.15 1.97 -9.93
CA ILE A 227 -4.41 2.57 -8.61
C ILE A 227 -3.45 2.01 -7.55
N ALA A 228 -3.33 0.68 -7.48
CA ALA A 228 -2.48 0.02 -6.51
C ALA A 228 -1.00 0.41 -6.68
N ASN A 229 -0.46 0.25 -7.88
CA ASN A 229 0.97 0.48 -8.12
C ASN A 229 1.33 1.97 -8.13
N THR A 230 0.39 2.87 -8.42
CA THR A 230 0.58 4.33 -8.22
C THR A 230 0.69 4.64 -6.72
N THR A 231 -0.10 3.98 -5.88
CA THR A 231 0.02 4.11 -4.41
C THR A 231 1.38 3.60 -3.92
N THR A 232 1.84 2.50 -4.50
CA THR A 232 3.17 1.93 -4.25
C THR A 232 4.30 2.87 -4.68
N ALA A 233 4.18 3.50 -5.86
CA ALA A 233 5.13 4.50 -6.33
C ALA A 233 5.13 5.77 -5.46
N LEU A 234 3.97 6.18 -4.95
CA LEU A 234 3.87 7.25 -3.96
C LEU A 234 4.64 6.91 -2.68
N ALA A 235 4.48 5.69 -2.16
CA ALA A 235 5.27 5.24 -1.00
C ALA A 235 6.78 5.29 -1.29
N GLY A 236 7.20 4.90 -2.50
CA GLY A 236 8.60 4.96 -2.92
C GLY A 236 9.13 6.39 -3.02
N SER A 237 8.30 7.31 -3.51
CA SER A 237 8.65 8.72 -3.58
C SER A 237 8.82 9.33 -2.18
N LEU A 238 7.94 8.97 -1.24
CA LEU A 238 8.05 9.36 0.17
C LEU A 238 9.29 8.75 0.82
N TYR A 239 9.60 7.48 0.54
CA TYR A 239 10.79 6.80 1.02
C TYR A 239 12.08 7.50 0.58
N ALA A 240 12.17 7.85 -0.71
CA ALA A 240 13.29 8.58 -1.28
C ALA A 240 13.49 9.96 -0.63
N VAL A 241 12.40 10.73 -0.46
CA VAL A 241 12.45 12.05 0.18
C VAL A 241 12.82 11.94 1.66
N TYR A 242 12.28 10.95 2.37
CA TYR A 242 12.56 10.75 3.79
C TYR A 242 14.03 10.45 4.07
N LEU A 243 14.62 9.53 3.31
CA LEU A 243 16.04 9.16 3.47
C LEU A 243 16.99 10.14 2.79
N GLY A 244 16.50 10.95 1.85
CA GLY A 244 17.32 11.82 1.00
C GLY A 244 18.30 11.07 0.11
N PHE A 245 18.04 9.79 -0.12
CA PHE A 245 18.88 8.86 -0.85
C PHE A 245 18.07 7.73 -1.46
N VAL A 246 18.49 7.24 -2.63
CA VAL A 246 17.93 6.04 -3.28
C VAL A 246 19.05 5.17 -3.84
N SER A 247 18.99 3.87 -3.55
CA SER A 247 19.86 2.83 -4.15
C SER A 247 19.06 1.65 -4.69
N PRO A 248 19.65 0.80 -5.56
CA PRO A 248 18.98 -0.38 -6.11
C PRO A 248 18.54 -1.39 -5.04
N ALA A 249 19.10 -1.34 -3.83
CA ALA A 249 18.74 -2.23 -2.73
C ALA A 249 17.24 -2.17 -2.33
N ILE A 250 16.54 -1.06 -2.62
CA ILE A 250 15.09 -0.95 -2.37
C ILE A 250 14.26 -1.89 -3.25
N THR A 251 14.82 -2.29 -4.40
CA THR A 251 14.24 -3.21 -5.39
C THR A 251 14.72 -4.64 -5.28
N HIS A 252 15.54 -4.94 -4.27
CA HIS A 252 16.17 -6.25 -4.18
C HIS A 252 15.12 -7.38 -4.23
N PRO A 253 15.29 -8.40 -5.09
CA PRO A 253 14.29 -9.46 -5.25
C PRO A 253 13.94 -10.21 -3.95
N ALA A 254 14.87 -10.29 -2.99
CA ALA A 254 14.59 -10.88 -1.67
C ALA A 254 13.47 -10.13 -0.92
N ARG A 255 13.28 -8.84 -1.17
CA ARG A 255 12.22 -8.00 -0.55
C ARG A 255 10.88 -8.05 -1.31
N ALA A 256 10.79 -8.83 -2.38
CA ALA A 256 9.56 -8.99 -3.17
C ALA A 256 8.41 -9.59 -2.36
N ALA A 257 8.73 -10.45 -1.38
CA ALA A 257 7.75 -11.07 -0.52
C ALA A 257 7.20 -10.11 0.55
N ASP A 258 8.01 -9.17 1.04
CA ASP A 258 7.68 -8.29 2.17
C ASP A 258 6.27 -7.67 2.12
N PRO A 259 5.85 -6.97 1.04
CA PRO A 259 4.52 -6.37 1.01
C PRO A 259 3.38 -7.39 1.03
N VAL A 260 3.60 -8.57 0.46
CA VAL A 260 2.63 -9.67 0.46
C VAL A 260 2.53 -10.26 1.88
N VAL A 261 3.68 -10.50 2.52
CA VAL A 261 3.77 -10.99 3.90
C VAL A 261 3.04 -10.05 4.86
N VAL A 262 3.31 -8.76 4.77
CA VAL A 262 2.69 -7.72 5.61
C VAL A 262 1.18 -7.66 5.40
N THR A 263 0.74 -7.77 4.15
CA THR A 263 -0.68 -7.79 3.80
C THR A 263 -1.39 -9.00 4.40
N ILE A 264 -0.78 -10.18 4.31
CA ILE A 264 -1.33 -11.43 4.86
C ILE A 264 -1.39 -11.36 6.38
N LEU A 265 -0.28 -10.95 7.01
CA LEU A 265 -0.16 -10.83 8.46
C LEU A 265 -1.17 -9.81 9.02
N GLY A 266 -1.33 -8.66 8.35
CA GLY A 266 -2.31 -7.65 8.71
C GLY A 266 -3.76 -8.10 8.53
N GLY A 267 -4.05 -8.84 7.46
CA GLY A 267 -5.38 -9.35 7.12
C GLY A 267 -5.79 -8.92 5.70
N VAL A 268 -5.81 -9.89 4.80
CA VAL A 268 -6.04 -9.69 3.36
C VAL A 268 -7.41 -9.06 3.07
N GLY A 269 -7.42 -7.97 2.31
CA GLY A 269 -8.66 -7.29 1.88
C GLY A 269 -9.33 -6.46 2.96
N THR A 270 -8.71 -6.30 4.13
CA THR A 270 -9.18 -5.39 5.17
C THR A 270 -8.54 -4.02 5.00
N LEU A 271 -9.29 -2.94 5.25
CA LEU A 271 -8.79 -1.58 5.08
C LEU A 271 -7.70 -1.20 6.12
N TYR A 272 -7.77 -1.78 7.32
CA TYR A 272 -6.81 -1.51 8.41
C TYR A 272 -5.67 -2.52 8.48
N GLY A 273 -5.78 -3.65 7.76
CA GLY A 273 -4.76 -4.70 7.69
C GLY A 273 -3.36 -4.17 7.38
N PRO A 274 -3.17 -3.33 6.34
CA PRO A 274 -1.85 -2.77 6.00
C PRO A 274 -1.17 -2.02 7.16
N ILE A 275 -1.95 -1.27 7.95
CA ILE A 275 -1.40 -0.48 9.07
C ILE A 275 -0.95 -1.43 10.19
N VAL A 276 -1.81 -2.37 10.56
CA VAL A 276 -1.53 -3.35 11.64
C VAL A 276 -0.38 -4.27 11.23
N GLY A 277 -0.39 -4.72 9.97
CA GLY A 277 0.67 -5.53 9.38
C GLY A 277 2.00 -4.79 9.37
N ALA A 278 2.02 -3.52 8.96
CA ALA A 278 3.25 -2.72 8.92
C ALA A 278 3.82 -2.51 10.33
N ILE A 279 2.99 -2.24 11.33
CA ILE A 279 3.42 -2.13 12.74
C ILE A 279 4.04 -3.46 13.21
N ALA A 280 3.33 -4.57 12.99
CA ALA A 280 3.76 -5.88 13.46
C ALA A 280 5.04 -6.37 12.75
N TYR A 281 5.10 -6.23 11.42
CA TYR A 281 6.27 -6.63 10.62
C TYR A 281 7.48 -5.75 10.95
N THR A 282 7.33 -4.43 10.97
CA THR A 282 8.45 -3.51 11.23
C THR A 282 8.94 -3.63 12.67
N GLY A 283 8.03 -3.74 13.65
CA GLY A 283 8.41 -3.97 15.05
C GLY A 283 9.10 -5.31 15.27
N MET A 284 8.64 -6.36 14.59
CA MET A 284 9.27 -7.66 14.65
C MET A 284 10.67 -7.64 14.01
N LYS A 285 10.81 -7.01 12.84
CA LYS A 285 12.10 -6.80 12.18
C LYS A 285 13.08 -6.06 13.09
N ASP A 286 12.65 -4.93 13.67
CA ASP A 286 13.51 -4.10 14.52
C ASP A 286 13.97 -4.87 15.77
N LEU A 287 13.05 -5.52 16.48
CA LEU A 287 13.35 -6.33 17.66
C LEU A 287 14.23 -7.54 17.32
N LEU A 288 13.88 -8.34 16.31
CA LEU A 288 14.59 -9.58 15.98
C LEU A 288 15.96 -9.32 15.36
N SER A 289 16.11 -8.26 14.57
CA SER A 289 17.40 -7.93 13.96
C SER A 289 18.49 -7.64 14.99
N GLY A 290 18.10 -7.19 16.21
CA GLY A 290 19.03 -7.01 17.32
C GLY A 290 19.51 -8.30 17.99
N PHE A 291 18.79 -9.42 17.83
CA PHE A 291 19.12 -10.70 18.46
C PHE A 291 19.56 -11.79 17.48
N ILE A 292 19.05 -11.79 16.24
CA ILE A 292 19.20 -12.85 15.25
C ILE A 292 19.56 -12.24 13.90
N ALA A 293 20.71 -12.66 13.34
CA ALA A 293 21.16 -12.20 12.02
C ALA A 293 20.16 -12.58 10.89
N ASN A 294 19.59 -13.79 10.95
CA ASN A 294 18.65 -14.32 9.96
C ASN A 294 17.17 -14.14 10.38
N TRP A 295 16.79 -12.93 10.78
CA TRP A 295 15.42 -12.59 11.23
C TRP A 295 14.34 -12.90 10.17
N GLU A 296 14.69 -12.89 8.88
CA GLU A 296 13.81 -13.23 7.76
C GLU A 296 13.25 -14.65 7.87
N LEU A 297 14.05 -15.61 8.37
CA LEU A 297 13.61 -17.00 8.56
C LEU A 297 12.49 -17.10 9.60
N PHE A 298 12.58 -16.31 10.67
CA PHE A 298 11.56 -16.30 11.71
C PHE A 298 10.23 -15.73 11.21
N ILE A 299 10.30 -14.66 10.40
CA ILE A 299 9.09 -14.10 9.76
C ILE A 299 8.47 -15.12 8.79
N GLY A 300 9.28 -15.85 8.03
CA GLY A 300 8.80 -16.93 7.16
C GLY A 300 8.04 -18.02 7.93
N VAL A 301 8.62 -18.50 9.04
CA VAL A 301 7.98 -19.50 9.90
C VAL A 301 6.70 -18.96 10.51
N LEU A 302 6.72 -17.73 11.05
CA LEU A 302 5.53 -17.09 11.61
C LEU A 302 4.41 -16.98 10.57
N LEU A 303 4.75 -16.61 9.34
CA LEU A 303 3.77 -16.52 8.27
C LEU A 303 3.15 -17.87 7.94
N VAL A 304 3.95 -18.95 7.87
CA VAL A 304 3.42 -20.31 7.70
C VAL A 304 2.44 -20.65 8.82
N VAL A 305 2.79 -20.35 10.07
CA VAL A 305 1.91 -20.58 11.23
C VAL A 305 0.61 -19.77 11.11
N ILE A 306 0.67 -18.49 10.75
CA ILE A 306 -0.52 -17.64 10.59
C ILE A 306 -1.41 -18.15 9.45
N MET A 307 -0.82 -18.54 8.31
CA MET A 307 -1.56 -19.09 7.18
C MET A 307 -2.26 -20.42 7.54
N LEU A 308 -1.61 -21.26 8.36
CA LEU A 308 -2.20 -22.50 8.87
C LEU A 308 -3.27 -22.25 9.95
N ALA A 309 -3.12 -21.19 10.75
CA ALA A 309 -4.02 -20.84 11.86
C ALA A 309 -5.33 -20.18 11.40
N GLY A 310 -5.39 -19.64 10.18
CA GLY A 310 -6.65 -19.26 9.53
C GLY A 310 -6.60 -18.00 8.66
N GLU A 311 -7.56 -17.92 7.73
CA GLU A 311 -7.61 -16.95 6.62
C GLU A 311 -7.81 -15.46 7.01
N LYS A 312 -7.95 -15.14 8.31
CA LYS A 312 -8.40 -13.81 8.75
C LYS A 312 -7.26 -12.83 9.12
N GLY A 313 -6.01 -13.29 9.25
CA GLY A 313 -4.88 -12.46 9.70
C GLY A 313 -5.09 -11.83 11.09
N ILE A 314 -4.20 -10.93 11.50
CA ILE A 314 -4.27 -10.30 12.84
C ILE A 314 -5.52 -9.43 12.97
N TRP A 315 -5.79 -8.54 12.01
CA TRP A 315 -6.94 -7.64 12.09
C TRP A 315 -8.28 -8.36 11.95
N GLY A 316 -8.40 -9.33 11.05
CA GLY A 316 -9.65 -10.07 10.87
C GLY A 316 -9.97 -11.00 12.05
N THR A 317 -8.97 -11.38 12.85
CA THR A 317 -9.17 -12.08 14.13
C THR A 317 -9.59 -11.12 15.24
N LEU A 318 -9.01 -9.91 15.30
CA LEU A 318 -9.33 -8.90 16.32
C LEU A 318 -10.68 -8.20 16.11
N GLU A 319 -11.11 -7.98 14.86
CA GLU A 319 -12.35 -7.28 14.54
C GLU A 319 -13.62 -7.88 15.20
N PRO A 320 -13.86 -9.20 15.18
CA PRO A 320 -15.02 -9.80 15.85
C PRO A 320 -14.94 -9.71 17.39
N PHE A 321 -13.75 -9.85 17.97
CA PHE A 321 -13.55 -9.68 19.43
C PHE A 321 -13.84 -8.26 19.89
N LEU A 322 -13.35 -7.26 19.13
CA LEU A 322 -13.61 -5.84 19.42
C LEU A 322 -15.10 -5.49 19.28
N LYS A 323 -15.79 -6.00 18.26
CA LYS A 323 -17.25 -5.79 18.11
C LYS A 323 -18.04 -6.39 19.28
N THR A 324 -17.62 -7.55 19.78
CA THR A 324 -18.27 -8.22 20.91
C THR A 324 -18.04 -7.48 22.24
N ALA A 325 -16.81 -6.99 22.46
CA ALA A 325 -16.47 -6.19 23.64
C ALA A 325 -17.21 -4.84 23.68
N PHE A 326 -17.34 -4.15 22.54
CA PHE A 326 -18.09 -2.90 22.45
C PHE A 326 -19.63 -3.11 22.53
N SER A 327 -20.14 -4.27 22.11
CA SER A 327 -21.57 -4.61 22.26
C SER A 327 -21.95 -4.91 23.72
N ARG A 328 -21.07 -5.57 24.49
CA ARG A 328 -21.31 -5.83 25.92
C ARG A 328 -21.36 -4.54 26.75
N LYS A 329 -20.52 -3.54 26.45
CA LYS A 329 -20.58 -2.23 27.14
C LYS A 329 -21.88 -1.45 26.86
N LYS A 330 -22.53 -1.67 25.71
CA LYS A 330 -23.79 -1.01 25.38
C LYS A 330 -25.00 -1.64 26.10
N ALA A 331 -24.91 -2.93 26.44
CA ALA A 331 -25.91 -3.66 27.23
C ALA A 331 -25.76 -3.45 28.76
N LEU A 332 -24.60 -2.98 29.22
CA LEU A 332 -24.33 -2.62 30.62
C LEU A 332 -24.53 -1.13 30.92
N ALA A 333 -24.85 -0.33 29.89
CA ALA A 333 -25.10 1.11 29.98
C ALA A 333 -26.57 1.47 29.65
N GLN A 334 -27.44 0.46 29.51
CA GLN A 334 -28.90 0.56 29.52
C GLN A 334 -29.40 -0.16 30.77
#